data_AF-A0A1Q3HIG0-F1
#
_entry.id   AF-A0A1Q3HIG0-F1
#
_cell.length_a   1.000
_cell.length_b   1.000
_cell.length_c   1.000
_cell.angle_alpha   90.00
_cell.angle_beta   90.00
_cell.angle_gamma   90.00
#
_symmetry.space_group_name_H-M   'P 1'
#
loop_
_entity.id
_entity.type
_entity.pdbx_description
1 polymer ?
#
loop_
_entity_poly.entity_id
_entity_poly.type
_entity_poly.pdbx_seq_one_letter_code
_entity_poly.pdbx_strand_id
1 'polypeptide(L)'
;MSRHEDTGTEPLRSRARSSVEPGARTSGALLSLRHALLVAIGLALPGLVALLLRAEPPATPAPVAAAVPSSAGPREAGSPVRVCVLPFKNLGREEALAVLQDGLAESVVTDFGQHSGFRLIERGLLELDFQELTFSQSSHVDPATRAQLGRIVGAEVVVLGSYQRAGDVLRATARFVHVETGEVLETARVEGPAAEPLALQDALAARVKALLPMLQRRMRT
;
A
#
# COMPACT_ATOMS: atom_id res chain seq x y z
N MET A 1 47.34 -62.25 28.55
CA MET A 1 47.15 -63.44 29.40
C MET A 1 45.95 -63.11 30.28
N SER A 2 44.77 -63.58 29.87
CA SER A 2 44.00 -64.66 30.55
C SER A 2 43.47 -64.19 31.92
N ARG A 3 42.19 -64.27 32.29
CA ARG A 3 41.09 -65.14 31.84
C ARG A 3 39.81 -64.74 32.60
N HIS A 4 38.67 -65.27 32.11
CA HIS A 4 37.41 -65.58 32.83
C HIS A 4 36.44 -64.43 33.10
N GLU A 5 35.12 -64.55 32.94
CA GLU A 5 34.16 -65.62 32.53
C GLU A 5 32.86 -64.85 32.21
N ASP A 6 32.23 -65.02 31.05
CA ASP A 6 31.21 -66.01 30.67
C ASP A 6 29.88 -65.96 31.45
N THR A 7 28.82 -66.28 30.70
CA THR A 7 27.39 -66.44 31.02
C THR A 7 26.54 -65.16 30.91
N GLY A 8 25.47 -65.07 30.11
CA GLY A 8 24.70 -66.10 29.43
C GLY A 8 23.20 -65.96 29.78
N THR A 9 22.47 -65.29 28.88
CA THR A 9 21.14 -65.68 28.36
C THR A 9 19.89 -65.70 29.28
N GLU A 10 18.99 -64.71 29.04
CA GLU A 10 17.50 -64.77 28.94
C GLU A 10 16.61 -65.26 30.13
N PRO A 11 15.25 -65.11 30.12
CA PRO A 11 14.33 -64.46 29.17
C PRO A 11 13.19 -63.57 29.77
N LEU A 12 12.48 -62.90 28.86
CA LEU A 12 11.03 -62.60 28.76
C LEU A 12 10.12 -62.27 29.98
N ARG A 13 9.24 -61.30 29.66
CA ARG A 13 7.80 -61.15 29.99
C ARG A 13 7.38 -60.27 31.17
N SER A 14 6.39 -59.43 30.83
CA SER A 14 5.25 -59.05 31.64
C SER A 14 5.49 -58.08 32.78
N ARG A 15 5.05 -56.83 32.59
CA ARG A 15 4.38 -56.13 33.68
C ARG A 15 3.26 -55.25 33.16
N ALA A 16 2.07 -55.68 33.52
CA ALA A 16 0.82 -54.96 33.38
C ALA A 16 0.77 -53.76 34.34
N ARG A 17 0.15 -52.70 33.83
CA ARG A 17 -0.92 -51.87 34.43
C ARG A 17 -0.76 -51.29 35.84
N SER A 18 -1.22 -50.04 35.89
CA SER A 18 -1.94 -49.36 36.97
C SER A 18 -1.10 -48.70 38.05
N SER A 19 -1.18 -47.37 38.10
CA SER A 19 -1.93 -46.65 39.16
C SER A 19 -1.39 -45.23 39.25
N VAL A 20 -2.06 -44.29 38.58
CA VAL A 20 -1.93 -42.86 38.87
C VAL A 20 -3.23 -42.45 39.54
N GLU A 21 -3.15 -42.15 40.84
CA GLU A 21 -4.21 -41.49 41.60
C GLU A 21 -4.18 -39.97 41.35
N PRO A 22 -5.30 -39.32 41.01
CA PRO A 22 -5.44 -37.89 41.11
C PRO A 22 -6.17 -37.51 42.40
N GLY A 23 -5.55 -36.62 43.17
CA GLY A 23 -6.09 -36.04 44.40
C GLY A 23 -7.37 -35.26 44.15
N ALA A 24 -8.41 -35.64 44.88
CA ALA A 24 -9.66 -34.91 45.01
C ALA A 24 -9.48 -33.66 45.87
N ARG A 25 -10.20 -32.58 45.54
CA ARG A 25 -10.98 -31.77 46.50
C ARG A 25 -11.88 -30.75 45.76
N THR A 26 -13.18 -31.08 45.79
CA THR A 26 -14.32 -30.23 46.22
C THR A 26 -14.57 -28.90 45.47
N SER A 27 -15.78 -28.52 45.06
CA SER A 27 -17.09 -28.85 45.63
C SER A 27 -18.24 -28.43 44.68
N GLY A 28 -19.35 -29.17 44.72
CA GLY A 28 -20.70 -28.59 44.62
C GLY A 28 -21.39 -28.55 43.26
N ALA A 29 -21.77 -29.72 42.73
CA ALA A 29 -22.92 -29.85 41.85
C ALA A 29 -24.22 -29.47 42.59
N LEU A 30 -25.25 -29.01 41.87
CA LEU A 30 -26.42 -29.86 41.61
C LEU A 30 -27.45 -29.17 40.71
N LEU A 31 -27.55 -29.77 39.53
CA LEU A 31 -28.59 -29.74 38.54
C LEU A 31 -29.96 -30.11 39.15
N SER A 32 -31.03 -29.36 38.90
CA SER A 32 -32.37 -29.95 38.87
C SER A 32 -33.33 -29.12 38.02
N LEU A 33 -33.33 -29.42 36.73
CA LEU A 33 -34.36 -29.04 35.78
C LEU A 33 -35.60 -29.91 36.03
N ARG A 34 -36.74 -29.35 36.50
CA ARG A 34 -38.09 -29.95 36.37
C ARG A 34 -39.24 -29.01 36.81
N HIS A 35 -39.82 -28.32 35.83
CA HIS A 35 -41.25 -28.03 35.61
C HIS A 35 -42.24 -27.96 36.80
N ALA A 36 -42.81 -26.76 37.03
CA ALA A 36 -44.25 -26.45 37.23
C ALA A 36 -44.37 -24.98 37.75
N LEU A 37 -44.82 -23.95 37.00
CA LEU A 37 -46.19 -23.66 36.50
C LEU A 37 -47.16 -23.44 37.70
N LEU A 38 -47.89 -22.35 37.97
CA LEU A 38 -48.45 -21.18 37.24
C LEU A 38 -49.19 -20.22 38.26
N VAL A 39 -49.47 -18.96 37.86
CA VAL A 39 -50.67 -18.11 38.22
C VAL A 39 -50.69 -17.44 39.63
N ALA A 40 -50.93 -16.14 39.88
CA ALA A 40 -51.46 -15.01 39.11
C ALA A 40 -51.36 -13.65 39.88
N ILE A 41 -51.26 -12.55 39.11
CA ILE A 41 -51.91 -11.22 39.24
C ILE A 41 -51.45 -10.21 40.33
N GLY A 42 -50.91 -9.08 39.85
CA GLY A 42 -50.82 -7.79 40.56
C GLY A 42 -50.57 -6.67 39.55
N LEU A 43 -51.66 -6.12 39.01
CA LEU A 43 -51.75 -5.20 37.88
C LEU A 43 -51.48 -3.74 38.27
N ALA A 44 -51.07 -2.95 37.28
CA ALA A 44 -51.17 -1.49 37.14
C ALA A 44 -49.96 -0.63 37.57
N LEU A 45 -49.55 0.22 36.62
CA LEU A 45 -48.60 1.35 36.71
C LEU A 45 -47.11 0.94 36.58
N PRO A 46 -46.57 0.91 35.33
CA PRO A 46 -46.01 2.15 34.82
C PRO A 46 -46.11 2.26 33.28
N GLY A 47 -47.32 2.15 32.72
CA GLY A 47 -47.59 2.52 31.32
C GLY A 47 -47.41 4.02 31.01
N LEU A 48 -46.86 4.81 31.95
CA LEU A 48 -46.73 6.28 31.84
C LEU A 48 -45.27 6.76 31.70
N VAL A 49 -44.27 5.86 31.79
CA VAL A 49 -42.84 6.23 31.65
C VAL A 49 -42.31 6.01 30.22
N ALA A 50 -43.14 5.53 29.30
CA ALA A 50 -42.76 5.39 27.88
C ALA A 50 -43.03 6.67 27.05
N LEU A 51 -43.70 7.68 27.60
CA LEU A 51 -44.10 8.89 26.85
C LEU A 51 -43.20 10.12 27.10
N LEU A 52 -42.27 10.07 28.06
CA LEU A 52 -41.40 11.20 28.43
C LEU A 52 -39.92 11.03 28.05
N LEU A 53 -39.54 9.91 27.45
CA LEU A 53 -38.21 9.70 26.88
C LEU A 53 -38.32 9.62 25.36
N ARG A 54 -38.87 10.69 24.77
CA ARG A 54 -38.75 10.95 23.34
C ARG A 54 -37.32 11.42 23.09
N ALA A 55 -36.39 10.45 23.06
CA ALA A 55 -35.03 10.67 22.63
C ALA A 55 -35.08 11.32 21.24
N GLU A 56 -34.47 12.50 21.12
CA GLU A 56 -34.29 13.16 19.84
C GLU A 56 -33.59 12.18 18.89
N PRO A 57 -34.09 11.99 17.65
CA PRO A 57 -33.37 11.21 16.66
C PRO A 57 -31.98 11.85 16.50
N PRO A 58 -30.88 11.07 16.47
CA PRO A 58 -29.59 11.65 16.14
C PRO A 58 -29.75 12.37 14.82
N ALA A 59 -29.48 13.68 14.82
CA ALA A 59 -29.43 14.47 13.61
C ALA A 59 -28.48 13.74 12.65
N THR A 60 -29.05 13.16 11.59
CA THR A 60 -28.27 12.65 10.48
C THR A 60 -27.38 13.81 10.04
N PRO A 61 -26.04 13.74 10.15
CA PRO A 61 -25.23 14.76 9.51
C PRO A 61 -25.56 14.65 8.03
N ALA A 62 -26.23 15.68 7.51
CA ALA A 62 -26.42 15.84 6.08
C ALA A 62 -25.04 15.64 5.43
N PRO A 63 -24.93 14.87 4.34
CA PRO A 63 -23.68 14.86 3.60
C PRO A 63 -23.50 16.29 3.10
N VAL A 64 -22.67 17.07 3.79
CA VAL A 64 -22.02 18.21 3.19
C VAL A 64 -21.08 17.55 2.19
N ALA A 65 -21.63 17.27 1.02
CA ALA A 65 -20.86 17.14 -0.20
C ALA A 65 -20.10 18.46 -0.28
N ALA A 66 -18.91 18.48 0.31
CA ALA A 66 -17.89 19.45 0.00
C ALA A 66 -17.73 19.31 -1.50
N ALA A 67 -18.40 20.20 -2.23
CA ALA A 67 -18.18 20.39 -3.63
C ALA A 67 -16.72 20.81 -3.73
N VAL A 68 -15.84 19.81 -3.89
CA VAL A 68 -14.49 20.02 -4.37
C VAL A 68 -14.71 20.82 -5.66
N PRO A 69 -14.20 22.06 -5.77
CA PRO A 69 -14.33 22.78 -7.01
C PRO A 69 -13.56 21.96 -8.05
N SER A 70 -14.28 21.17 -8.85
CA SER A 70 -13.81 20.63 -10.10
C SER A 70 -13.73 21.82 -11.06
N SER A 71 -12.73 22.67 -10.86
CA SER A 71 -12.35 23.67 -11.84
C SER A 71 -11.41 23.02 -12.86
N ALA A 72 -11.87 21.94 -13.49
CA ALA A 72 -11.40 21.59 -14.81
C ALA A 72 -12.22 22.42 -15.81
N GLY A 73 -12.01 23.75 -15.76
CA GLY A 73 -12.49 24.61 -16.85
C GLY A 73 -11.79 24.21 -18.15
N PRO A 74 -12.41 24.45 -19.33
CA PRO A 74 -11.79 24.19 -20.62
C PRO A 74 -10.40 24.80 -20.65
N ARG A 75 -9.41 23.94 -20.86
CA ARG A 75 -8.01 24.34 -20.87
C ARG A 75 -7.79 25.39 -21.97
N GLU A 76 -7.22 26.54 -21.63
CA GLU A 76 -6.73 27.45 -22.67
C GLU A 76 -5.70 26.69 -23.52
N ALA A 77 -5.96 26.64 -24.82
CA ALA A 77 -5.09 26.00 -25.80
C ALA A 77 -3.70 26.63 -25.70
N GLY A 78 -2.70 25.82 -25.32
CA GLY A 78 -1.32 26.28 -25.17
C GLY A 78 -0.79 26.37 -23.74
N SER A 79 -1.62 26.16 -22.71
CA SER A 79 -1.11 26.11 -21.33
C SER A 79 -0.16 24.92 -21.10
N PRO A 80 0.91 25.08 -20.28
CA PRO A 80 1.87 24.01 -19.98
C PRO A 80 1.19 22.79 -19.35
N VAL A 81 1.70 21.60 -19.65
CA VAL A 81 1.26 20.34 -19.04
C VAL A 81 1.73 20.29 -17.59
N ARG A 82 0.82 20.06 -16.64
CA ARG A 82 1.15 19.98 -15.21
C ARG A 82 1.69 18.59 -14.88
N VAL A 83 2.91 18.52 -14.36
CA VAL A 83 3.64 17.28 -14.09
C VAL A 83 4.01 17.18 -12.63
N CYS A 84 3.77 16.03 -12.02
CA CYS A 84 4.34 15.68 -10.72
C CYS A 84 5.35 14.55 -10.87
N VAL A 85 6.50 14.65 -10.19
CA VAL A 85 7.51 13.59 -10.14
C VAL A 85 7.55 13.02 -8.72
N LEU A 86 7.40 11.71 -8.60
CA LEU A 86 7.45 11.02 -7.31
C LEU A 86 8.85 10.44 -7.04
N PRO A 87 9.21 10.21 -5.77
CA PRO A 87 10.45 9.49 -5.43
C PRO A 87 10.55 8.19 -6.19
N PHE A 88 11.77 7.88 -6.65
CA PHE A 88 11.99 6.59 -7.28
C PHE A 88 11.98 5.48 -6.21
N LYS A 89 11.33 4.37 -6.54
CA LYS A 89 11.25 3.20 -5.66
C LYS A 89 12.50 2.34 -5.80
N ASN A 90 13.19 2.08 -4.70
CA ASN A 90 14.24 1.07 -4.63
C ASN A 90 13.62 -0.32 -4.57
N LEU A 91 13.60 -1.07 -5.68
CA LEU A 91 13.03 -2.41 -5.71
C LEU A 91 13.96 -3.45 -5.06
N GLY A 92 15.27 -3.18 -5.05
CA GLY A 92 16.27 -4.04 -4.41
C GLY A 92 16.36 -3.90 -2.90
N ARG A 93 15.78 -2.82 -2.33
CA ARG A 93 15.83 -2.46 -0.90
C ARG A 93 17.26 -2.37 -0.33
N GLU A 94 18.24 -2.11 -1.20
CA GLU A 94 19.64 -1.94 -0.80
C GLU A 94 19.82 -0.52 -0.25
N GLU A 95 20.05 -0.40 1.06
CA GLU A 95 20.12 0.89 1.77
C GLU A 95 21.24 1.79 1.24
N ALA A 96 22.35 1.19 0.82
CA ALA A 96 23.47 1.91 0.19
C ALA A 96 23.06 2.70 -1.07
N LEU A 97 21.94 2.33 -1.70
CA LEU A 97 21.40 3.01 -2.88
C LEU A 97 20.21 3.92 -2.55
N ALA A 98 19.85 4.13 -1.28
CA ALA A 98 18.70 4.97 -0.90
C ALA A 98 18.83 6.42 -1.41
N VAL A 99 20.05 6.95 -1.53
CA VAL A 99 20.31 8.28 -2.08
C VAL A 99 19.81 8.46 -3.52
N LEU A 100 19.68 7.37 -4.29
CA LEU A 100 19.16 7.43 -5.67
C LEU A 100 17.66 7.71 -5.73
N GLN A 101 16.89 7.50 -4.65
CA GLN A 101 15.44 7.72 -4.68
C GLN A 101 15.09 9.16 -5.04
N ASP A 102 15.67 10.12 -4.30
CA ASP A 102 15.49 11.54 -4.55
C ASP A 102 16.42 12.03 -5.67
N GLY A 103 17.66 11.53 -5.77
CA GLY A 103 18.59 11.96 -6.82
C GLY A 103 18.07 11.72 -8.25
N LEU A 104 17.45 10.56 -8.51
CA LEU A 104 16.81 10.28 -9.80
C LEU A 104 15.57 11.15 -10.01
N ALA A 105 14.77 11.36 -8.97
CA ALA A 105 13.60 12.23 -9.06
C ALA A 105 14.01 13.68 -9.40
N GLU A 106 15.03 14.21 -8.73
CA GLU A 106 15.49 15.58 -8.96
C GLU A 106 16.14 15.78 -10.32
N SER A 107 16.82 14.77 -10.84
CA SER A 107 17.32 14.79 -12.21
C SER A 107 16.16 14.96 -13.21
N VAL A 108 15.06 14.22 -13.02
CA VAL A 108 13.86 14.32 -13.86
C VAL A 108 13.14 15.66 -13.68
N VAL A 109 12.99 16.13 -12.44
CA VAL A 109 12.40 17.45 -12.13
C VAL A 109 13.18 18.55 -12.85
N THR A 110 14.51 18.51 -12.78
CA THR A 110 15.40 19.48 -13.44
C THR A 110 15.17 19.56 -14.94
N ASP A 111 14.99 18.41 -15.62
CA ASP A 111 14.71 18.38 -17.06
C ASP A 111 13.36 19.00 -17.41
N PHE A 112 12.32 18.72 -16.62
CA PHE A 112 11.00 19.34 -16.81
C PHE A 112 11.02 20.85 -16.57
N GLY A 113 11.75 21.31 -15.55
CA GLY A 113 11.86 22.74 -15.23
C GLY A 113 12.55 23.56 -16.33
N GLN A 114 13.37 22.94 -17.16
CA GLN A 114 14.05 23.58 -18.29
C GLN A 114 13.20 23.62 -19.58
N HIS A 115 12.02 22.98 -19.60
CA HIS A 115 11.19 22.87 -20.79
C HIS A 115 9.85 23.61 -20.62
N SER A 116 9.66 24.71 -21.35
CA SER A 116 8.50 25.62 -21.23
C SER A 116 7.13 24.97 -21.50
N GLY A 117 7.12 23.77 -22.10
CA GLY A 117 5.92 22.98 -22.32
C GLY A 117 5.32 22.33 -21.07
N PHE A 118 6.03 22.35 -19.93
CA PHE A 118 5.62 21.71 -18.70
C PHE A 118 5.64 22.68 -17.50
N ARG A 119 4.82 22.38 -16.49
CA ARG A 119 4.80 23.05 -15.19
C ARG A 119 4.90 21.99 -14.11
N LEU A 120 5.90 22.11 -13.24
CA LEU A 120 6.07 21.20 -12.12
C LEU A 120 5.05 21.49 -11.01
N ILE A 121 4.50 20.42 -10.45
CA ILE A 121 3.67 20.43 -9.24
C ILE A 121 4.48 19.77 -8.13
N GLU A 122 4.74 20.54 -7.09
CA GLU A 122 5.49 20.08 -5.91
C GLU A 122 4.73 18.99 -5.18
N ARG A 123 5.45 17.91 -4.82
CA ARG A 123 4.86 16.76 -4.13
C ARG A 123 4.21 17.14 -2.81
N GLY A 124 4.77 18.10 -2.09
CA GLY A 124 4.22 18.57 -0.80
C GLY A 124 2.87 19.27 -0.90
N LEU A 125 2.45 19.65 -2.12
CA LEU A 125 1.13 20.23 -2.38
C LEU A 125 0.06 19.17 -2.66
N LEU A 126 0.45 17.90 -2.69
CA LEU A 126 -0.45 16.78 -2.94
C LEU A 126 -0.94 16.20 -1.61
N GLU A 127 -2.24 16.00 -1.49
CA GLU A 127 -2.87 15.36 -0.33
C GLU A 127 -2.74 13.82 -0.43
N LEU A 128 -1.50 13.30 -0.37
CA LEU A 128 -1.24 11.89 -0.63
C LEU A 128 -0.06 11.29 0.13
N ASP A 129 -0.25 10.03 0.53
CA ASP A 129 0.81 9.14 0.99
C ASP A 129 1.27 8.24 -0.18
N PHE A 130 2.50 8.43 -0.65
CA PHE A 130 2.99 7.88 -1.92
C PHE A 130 3.65 6.51 -1.82
N GLN A 131 3.82 5.97 -0.60
CA GLN A 131 4.59 4.75 -0.36
C GLN A 131 3.98 3.49 -1.00
N GLU A 132 2.68 3.52 -1.32
CA GLU A 132 1.92 2.35 -1.76
C GLU A 132 1.81 2.16 -3.28
N LEU A 133 2.36 3.07 -4.09
CA LEU A 133 2.22 2.97 -5.54
C LEU A 133 2.93 1.72 -6.06
N THR A 134 2.17 0.88 -6.78
CA THR A 134 2.67 -0.39 -7.31
C THR A 134 3.16 -0.21 -8.74
N PHE A 135 4.33 -0.76 -9.00
CA PHE A 135 4.93 -0.75 -10.34
C PHE A 135 4.60 -2.05 -11.06
N SER A 136 3.54 -2.05 -11.85
CA SER A 136 3.27 -3.13 -12.81
C SER A 136 4.05 -2.91 -14.11
N GLN A 137 4.52 -3.96 -14.78
CA GLN A 137 5.16 -3.87 -16.09
C GLN A 137 4.16 -3.76 -17.27
N SER A 138 2.86 -3.66 -16.99
CA SER A 138 1.81 -3.52 -18.01
C SER A 138 1.77 -2.12 -18.66
N SER A 139 1.21 -2.06 -19.87
CA SER A 139 0.93 -0.79 -20.59
C SER A 139 -0.07 0.11 -19.87
N HIS A 140 -0.88 -0.47 -18.97
CA HIS A 140 -1.80 0.23 -18.10
C HIS A 140 -1.33 0.15 -16.65
N VAL A 141 -1.73 1.13 -15.86
CA VAL A 141 -1.58 1.09 -14.42
C VAL A 141 -2.71 0.25 -13.80
N ASP A 142 -2.41 -0.52 -12.75
CA ASP A 142 -3.43 -1.37 -12.09
C ASP A 142 -4.53 -0.51 -11.43
N PRO A 143 -5.74 -1.05 -11.20
CA PRO A 143 -6.86 -0.27 -10.67
C PRO A 143 -6.58 0.40 -9.32
N ALA A 144 -5.79 -0.23 -8.44
CA ALA A 144 -5.49 0.34 -7.13
C ALA A 144 -4.56 1.54 -7.28
N THR A 145 -3.47 1.38 -8.04
CA THR A 145 -2.56 2.50 -8.34
C THR A 145 -3.31 3.61 -9.08
N ARG A 146 -4.19 3.32 -10.06
CA ARG A 146 -5.01 4.33 -10.74
C ARG A 146 -5.92 5.12 -9.79
N ALA A 147 -6.52 4.44 -8.80
CA ALA A 147 -7.31 5.11 -7.77
C ALA A 147 -6.45 6.02 -6.87
N GLN A 148 -5.18 5.65 -6.62
CA GLN A 148 -4.23 6.52 -5.91
C GLN A 148 -3.79 7.71 -6.78
N LEU A 149 -3.55 7.50 -8.08
CA LEU A 149 -3.21 8.58 -9.01
C LEU A 149 -4.33 9.62 -9.11
N GLY A 150 -5.60 9.20 -9.13
CA GLY A 150 -6.74 10.11 -9.17
C GLY A 150 -6.84 11.06 -7.97
N ARG A 151 -6.10 10.80 -6.88
CA ARG A 151 -5.99 11.71 -5.73
C ARG A 151 -4.87 12.74 -5.88
N ILE A 152 -4.03 12.65 -6.92
CA ILE A 152 -3.02 13.65 -7.27
C ILE A 152 -3.74 14.84 -7.91
N VAL A 153 -4.33 15.68 -7.07
CA VAL A 153 -5.04 16.87 -7.52
C VAL A 153 -4.06 17.84 -8.18
N GLY A 154 -4.43 18.33 -9.36
CA GLY A 154 -3.67 19.38 -10.06
C GLY A 154 -2.54 18.90 -10.97
N ALA A 155 -2.14 17.63 -10.96
CA ALA A 155 -1.26 17.07 -11.99
C ALA A 155 -2.08 16.41 -13.11
N GLU A 156 -1.54 16.43 -14.33
CA GLU A 156 -2.11 15.68 -15.46
C GLU A 156 -1.25 14.49 -15.83
N VAL A 157 0.07 14.65 -15.65
CA VAL A 157 1.04 13.58 -15.80
C VAL A 157 1.71 13.38 -14.45
N VAL A 158 1.80 12.13 -14.03
CA VAL A 158 2.64 11.72 -12.91
C VAL A 158 3.80 10.88 -13.45
N VAL A 159 5.00 11.16 -12.95
CA VAL A 159 6.18 10.34 -13.22
C VAL A 159 6.37 9.37 -12.07
N LEU A 160 6.20 8.09 -12.39
CA LEU A 160 6.49 7.00 -11.48
C LEU A 160 7.88 6.46 -11.82
N GLY A 161 8.74 6.33 -10.81
CA GLY A 161 10.11 5.85 -10.98
C GLY A 161 10.43 4.61 -10.15
N SER A 162 11.33 3.77 -10.65
CA SER A 162 11.93 2.69 -9.88
C SER A 162 13.36 2.42 -10.32
N TYR A 163 14.16 1.84 -9.43
CA TYR A 163 15.49 1.35 -9.75
C TYR A 163 15.84 0.09 -8.96
N GLN A 164 16.79 -0.67 -9.48
CA GLN A 164 17.28 -1.90 -8.87
C GLN A 164 18.66 -2.24 -9.38
N ARG A 165 19.39 -3.02 -8.57
CA ARG A 165 20.66 -3.62 -8.92
C ARG A 165 20.47 -5.09 -9.29
N ALA A 166 21.13 -5.53 -10.34
CA ALA A 166 21.25 -6.93 -10.72
C ALA A 166 22.72 -7.24 -11.05
N GLY A 167 23.43 -7.84 -10.09
CA GLY A 167 24.88 -8.02 -10.21
C GLY A 167 25.59 -6.68 -10.32
N ASP A 168 26.36 -6.49 -11.40
CA ASP A 168 27.11 -5.25 -11.65
C ASP A 168 26.35 -4.22 -12.49
N VAL A 169 25.04 -4.43 -12.70
CA VAL A 169 24.18 -3.51 -13.45
C VAL A 169 23.19 -2.83 -12.52
N LEU A 170 23.17 -1.51 -12.55
CA LEU A 170 22.05 -0.70 -12.07
C LEU A 170 21.11 -0.39 -13.22
N ARG A 171 19.81 -0.42 -12.92
CA ARG A 171 18.75 -0.14 -13.88
C ARG A 171 17.75 0.81 -13.26
N ALA A 172 17.44 1.89 -13.97
CA ALA A 172 16.36 2.80 -13.62
C ALA A 172 15.26 2.75 -14.69
N THR A 173 14.01 2.92 -14.26
CA THR A 173 12.84 3.00 -15.14
C THR A 173 11.91 4.11 -14.66
N ALA A 174 11.53 5.01 -15.55
CA ALA A 174 10.54 6.05 -15.32
C ALA A 174 9.36 5.86 -16.27
N ARG A 175 8.13 6.01 -15.77
CA ARG A 175 6.90 5.93 -16.54
C ARG A 175 6.14 7.24 -16.40
N PHE A 176 5.72 7.79 -17.52
CA PHE A 176 4.92 9.02 -17.58
C PHE A 176 3.47 8.60 -17.74
N VAL A 177 2.65 8.81 -16.71
CA VAL A 177 1.29 8.28 -16.64
C VAL A 177 0.29 9.42 -16.67
N HIS A 178 -0.72 9.31 -17.54
CA HIS A 178 -1.85 10.22 -17.54
C HIS A 178 -2.73 9.96 -16.32
N VAL A 179 -2.93 10.97 -15.47
CA VAL A 179 -3.56 10.83 -14.15
C VAL A 179 -5.01 10.38 -14.24
N GLU A 180 -5.76 10.90 -15.20
CA GLU A 180 -7.20 10.61 -15.34
C GLU A 180 -7.46 9.20 -15.90
N THR A 181 -6.69 8.79 -16.92
CA THR A 181 -6.92 7.52 -17.63
C THR A 181 -6.10 6.36 -17.07
N GLY A 182 -4.99 6.64 -16.37
CA GLY A 182 -4.01 5.64 -15.96
C GLY A 182 -3.18 5.08 -17.11
N GLU A 183 -3.23 5.72 -18.28
CA GLU A 183 -2.47 5.33 -19.46
C GLU A 183 -0.98 5.67 -19.29
N VAL A 184 -0.09 4.75 -19.67
CA VAL A 184 1.34 5.05 -19.80
C VAL A 184 1.60 5.76 -21.12
N LEU A 185 1.91 7.05 -21.05
CA LEU A 185 2.22 7.90 -22.19
C LEU A 185 3.62 7.65 -22.75
N GLU A 186 4.60 7.45 -21.88
CA GLU A 186 5.99 7.16 -22.29
C GLU A 186 6.70 6.35 -21.22
N THR A 187 7.83 5.74 -21.59
CA THR A 187 8.72 5.05 -20.63
C THR A 187 10.19 5.34 -20.95
N ALA A 188 10.92 5.81 -19.95
CA ALA A 188 12.37 5.89 -19.97
C ALA A 188 12.96 4.70 -19.23
N ARG A 189 13.97 4.06 -19.82
CA ARG A 189 14.75 3.01 -19.17
C ARG A 189 16.21 3.22 -19.50
N VAL A 190 17.05 3.13 -18.47
CA VAL A 190 18.50 3.21 -18.60
C VAL A 190 19.16 2.17 -17.72
N GLU A 191 20.35 1.76 -18.13
CA GLU A 191 21.19 0.79 -17.44
C GLU A 191 22.62 1.33 -17.40
N GLY A 192 23.33 1.03 -16.33
CA GLY A 192 24.71 1.48 -16.14
C GLY A 192 25.45 0.63 -15.10
N PRO A 193 26.76 0.82 -14.95
CA PRO A 193 27.56 0.09 -13.97
C PRO A 193 27.07 0.37 -12.55
N ALA A 194 26.98 -0.67 -11.70
CA ALA A 194 26.58 -0.50 -10.30
C ALA A 194 27.58 0.32 -9.48
N ALA A 195 28.83 0.38 -9.93
CA ALA A 195 29.87 1.21 -9.35
C ALA A 195 29.74 2.71 -9.69
N GLU A 196 28.88 3.09 -10.63
CA GLU A 196 28.72 4.47 -11.10
C GLU A 196 27.26 4.98 -11.02
N PRO A 197 26.70 5.15 -9.81
CA PRO A 197 25.29 5.56 -9.64
C PRO A 197 24.96 6.94 -10.23
N LEU A 198 25.94 7.84 -10.32
CA LEU A 198 25.76 9.17 -10.94
C LEU A 198 25.61 9.06 -12.46
N ALA A 199 26.37 8.18 -13.11
CA ALA A 199 26.24 7.96 -14.55
C ALA A 199 24.82 7.46 -14.91
N LEU A 200 24.18 6.70 -14.01
CA LEU A 200 22.78 6.29 -14.18
C LEU A 200 21.81 7.49 -14.13
N GLN A 201 22.06 8.46 -13.24
CA GLN A 201 21.26 9.69 -13.15
C GLN A 201 21.39 10.53 -14.43
N ASP A 202 22.62 10.74 -14.89
CA ASP A 202 22.90 11.48 -16.14
C ASP A 202 22.25 10.80 -17.36
N ALA A 203 22.36 9.47 -17.44
CA ALA A 203 21.72 8.70 -18.50
C ALA A 203 20.20 8.83 -18.46
N LEU A 204 19.59 8.75 -17.27
CA LEU A 204 18.14 8.90 -17.13
C LEU A 204 17.70 10.30 -17.56
N ALA A 205 18.40 11.35 -17.10
CA ALA A 205 18.10 12.73 -17.45
C ALA A 205 18.15 12.94 -18.98
N ALA A 206 19.25 12.52 -19.61
CA ALA A 206 19.39 12.58 -21.05
C ALA A 206 18.25 11.85 -21.78
N ARG A 207 17.84 10.69 -21.27
CA ARG A 207 16.73 9.91 -21.85
C ARG A 207 15.39 10.62 -21.67
N VAL A 208 15.10 11.19 -20.51
CA VAL A 208 13.87 11.93 -20.24
C VAL A 208 13.77 13.16 -21.13
N LYS A 209 14.84 13.97 -21.18
CA LYS A 209 14.92 15.15 -22.05
C LYS A 209 14.60 14.83 -23.52
N ALA A 210 15.07 13.69 -24.03
CA ALA A 210 14.78 13.25 -25.38
C ALA A 210 13.29 12.88 -25.61
N LEU A 211 12.57 12.48 -24.56
CA LEU A 211 11.15 12.10 -24.63
C LEU A 211 10.19 13.29 -24.47
N LEU A 212 10.63 14.39 -23.86
CA LEU A 212 9.78 15.56 -23.56
C LEU A 212 8.97 16.08 -24.76
N PRO A 213 9.54 16.23 -25.98
CA PRO A 213 8.77 16.69 -27.13
C PRO A 213 7.66 15.71 -27.55
N MET A 214 7.90 14.40 -27.42
CA MET A 214 6.90 13.37 -27.73
C MET A 214 5.77 13.37 -26.71
N LEU A 215 6.13 13.41 -25.42
CA LEU A 215 5.19 13.48 -24.31
C LEU A 215 4.26 14.69 -24.44
N GLN A 216 4.81 15.86 -24.78
CA GLN A 216 4.03 17.08 -24.99
C GLN A 216 3.01 16.96 -26.13
N ARG A 217 3.35 16.24 -27.21
CA ARG A 217 2.41 15.99 -28.32
C ARG A 217 1.28 15.05 -27.91
N ARG A 218 1.59 13.97 -27.18
CA ARG A 218 0.58 13.02 -26.70
C ARG A 218 -0.44 13.67 -25.77
N MET A 219 -0.01 14.65 -24.96
CA MET A 219 -0.91 15.42 -24.08
C MET A 219 -1.79 16.45 -24.79
N ARG A 220 -1.54 16.71 -26.08
CA ARG A 220 -2.31 17.68 -26.88
C ARG A 220 -3.32 17.03 -27.82
N THR A 221 -3.31 15.69 -27.91
CA THR A 221 -4.18 14.91 -28.82
C THR A 221 -5.36 14.38 -28.03
#